data_AF-A0ABD2ZGT3-F1
#
_entry.id   AF-A0ABD2ZGT3-F1
#
_cell.length_a   1.000
_cell.length_b   1.000
_cell.length_c   1.000
_cell.angle_alpha   90.00
_cell.angle_beta   90.00
_cell.angle_gamma   90.00
#
_symmetry.space_group_name_H-M   'P 1'
#
loop_
_entity.id
_entity.type
_entity.pdbx_description
1 polymer ?
#
loop_
_entity_poly.entity_id
_entity_poly.type
_entity_poly.pdbx_seq_one_letter_code
_entity_poly.pdbx_strand_id
1 'polypeptide(L)'
;MQKEEESDYIWALERFKKLLGVGKNPSVIVTDRELALMNAIEIVFPSTTNLLCVWHIEKNILSKCKKYFEEKEAWETFILSWTNLIKSTDEITFLKGWKLLEVDQKEQPLVLNYLENTWLPFKEKFIYAWTDKHLHFGNHNSSRAEGAHSMLKTNLQVSTGDFHEVKQKICLAIEIQYQEIKARLESERLRIPHGFRIPLFQKLISHVSVYALGQIFKQHELASRDGP
;
A
#
# COMPACT_ATOMS: atom_id res chain seq x y z
N MET A 1 13.87 22.60 7.69
CA MET A 1 12.51 22.08 7.45
C MET A 1 11.81 22.10 8.79
N GLN A 2 10.70 22.82 8.93
CA GLN A 2 9.88 22.72 10.13
C GLN A 2 9.28 21.31 10.20
N LYS A 3 9.13 20.76 11.40
CA LYS A 3 8.47 19.49 11.61
C LYS A 3 6.97 19.71 11.38
N GLU A 4 6.34 18.90 10.54
CA GLU A 4 4.90 18.95 10.35
C GLU A 4 4.20 18.62 11.67
N GLU A 5 3.30 19.49 12.11
CA GLU A 5 2.53 19.33 13.34
C GLU A 5 1.11 18.83 13.04
N GLU A 6 0.41 18.38 14.08
CA GLU A 6 -0.96 17.87 13.95
C GLU A 6 -1.91 18.89 13.30
N SER A 7 -1.75 20.18 13.61
CA SER A 7 -2.53 21.26 13.01
C SER A 7 -2.33 21.39 11.50
N ASP A 8 -1.12 21.12 11.01
CA ASP A 8 -0.81 21.18 9.58
C ASP A 8 -1.54 20.06 8.83
N TYR A 9 -1.51 18.85 9.40
CA TYR A 9 -2.23 17.71 8.87
C TYR A 9 -3.74 17.88 8.94
N ILE A 10 -4.29 18.41 10.04
CA ILE A 10 -5.72 18.73 10.16
C ILE A 10 -6.12 19.66 9.02
N TRP A 11 -5.39 20.77 8.84
CA TRP A 11 -5.68 21.72 7.78
C TRP A 11 -5.65 21.06 6.40
N ALA A 12 -4.62 20.26 6.10
CA ALA A 12 -4.47 19.59 4.81
C ALA A 12 -5.62 18.59 4.55
N LEU A 13 -5.97 17.79 5.56
CA LEU A 13 -7.06 16.81 5.48
C LEU A 13 -8.43 17.48 5.35
N GLU A 14 -8.66 18.63 5.99
CA GLU A 14 -9.88 19.40 5.80
C GLU A 14 -10.02 19.94 4.37
N ARG A 15 -8.91 20.38 3.75
CA ARG A 15 -8.91 20.77 2.33
C ARG A 15 -9.21 19.58 1.45
N PHE A 16 -8.59 18.44 1.72
CA PHE A 16 -8.87 17.21 1.00
C PHE A 16 -10.34 16.77 1.13
N LYS A 17 -10.92 16.82 2.35
CA LYS A 17 -12.33 16.53 2.60
C LYS A 17 -13.27 17.43 1.80
N LYS A 18 -12.95 18.72 1.67
CA LYS A 18 -13.72 19.65 0.83
C LYS A 18 -13.67 19.27 -0.66
N LEU A 19 -12.54 18.78 -1.14
CA LEU A 19 -12.38 18.32 -2.53
C LEU A 19 -13.16 17.03 -2.82
N LEU A 20 -13.25 16.11 -1.86
CA LEU A 20 -14.04 14.87 -2.01
C LEU A 20 -15.54 15.15 -2.12
N GLY A 21 -16.00 16.23 -1.49
CA GLY A 21 -17.41 16.60 -1.45
C GLY A 21 -18.16 16.02 -0.25
N VAL A 22 -19.37 16.54 -0.03
CA VAL A 22 -20.16 16.23 1.17
C VAL A 22 -20.53 14.74 1.21
N GLY A 23 -20.24 14.09 2.34
CA GLY A 23 -20.57 12.68 2.57
C GLY A 23 -19.68 11.68 1.84
N LYS A 24 -18.59 12.11 1.18
CA LYS A 24 -17.68 11.25 0.41
C LYS A 24 -16.41 10.91 1.20
N ASN A 25 -16.56 10.42 2.43
CA ASN A 25 -15.41 10.02 3.23
C ASN A 25 -14.78 8.73 2.67
N PRO A 26 -13.44 8.61 2.66
CA PRO A 26 -12.79 7.34 2.35
C PRO A 26 -13.15 6.28 3.39
N SER A 27 -13.36 5.03 2.99
CA SER A 27 -13.54 3.94 3.97
C SER A 27 -12.23 3.63 4.71
N VAL A 28 -11.10 3.73 4.01
CA VAL A 28 -9.77 3.43 4.52
C VAL A 28 -8.78 4.52 4.06
N ILE A 29 -7.88 4.91 4.95
CA ILE A 29 -6.69 5.71 4.62
C ILE A 29 -5.46 4.94 5.12
N VAL A 30 -4.48 4.74 4.24
CA VAL A 30 -3.22 4.06 4.55
C VAL A 30 -2.11 5.10 4.69
N THR A 31 -1.43 5.13 5.83
CA THR A 31 -0.33 6.06 6.12
C THR A 31 0.90 5.31 6.59
N ASP A 32 2.03 5.99 6.71
CA ASP A 32 3.09 5.52 7.60
C ASP A 32 2.70 5.74 9.09
N ARG A 33 3.60 5.38 9.99
CA ARG A 33 3.40 5.54 11.44
C ARG A 33 3.84 6.93 11.90
N GLU A 34 3.19 7.96 11.37
CA GLU A 34 3.32 9.35 11.83
C GLU A 34 2.13 9.68 12.74
N LEU A 35 2.41 9.99 14.01
CA LEU A 35 1.38 10.13 15.04
C LEU A 35 0.48 11.36 14.86
N ALA A 36 1.05 12.49 14.46
CA ALA A 36 0.31 13.72 14.20
C ALA A 36 -0.68 13.53 13.02
N LEU A 37 -0.27 12.85 11.95
CA LEU A 37 -1.15 12.51 10.84
C LEU A 37 -2.23 11.51 11.24
N MET A 38 -1.88 10.48 12.02
CA MET A 38 -2.85 9.51 12.53
C MET A 38 -3.94 10.18 13.38
N ASN A 39 -3.54 11.07 14.31
CA ASN A 39 -4.47 11.85 15.12
C ASN A 39 -5.33 12.78 14.26
N ALA A 40 -4.73 13.48 13.31
CA ALA A 40 -5.44 14.36 12.40
C ALA A 40 -6.49 13.61 11.55
N ILE A 41 -6.22 12.37 11.13
CA ILE A 41 -7.20 11.52 10.45
C ILE A 41 -8.38 11.21 11.35
N GLU A 42 -8.15 10.88 12.62
CA GLU A 42 -9.21 10.59 13.58
C GLU A 42 -10.11 11.82 13.81
N ILE A 43 -9.52 13.02 13.86
CA ILE A 43 -10.25 14.29 13.99
C ILE A 43 -11.08 14.60 12.74
N VAL A 44 -10.47 14.54 11.55
CA VAL A 44 -11.12 15.01 10.30
C VAL A 44 -12.05 13.94 9.70
N PHE A 45 -11.71 12.66 9.87
CA PHE A 45 -12.38 11.50 9.31
C PHE A 45 -12.65 10.40 10.37
N PRO A 46 -13.47 10.67 11.40
CA PRO A 46 -13.69 9.73 12.51
C PRO A 46 -14.31 8.39 12.10
N SER A 47 -14.99 8.33 10.94
CA SER A 47 -15.57 7.10 10.39
C SER A 47 -14.60 6.31 9.50
N THR A 48 -13.41 6.85 9.22
CA THR A 48 -12.44 6.25 8.30
C THR A 48 -11.46 5.38 9.06
N THR A 49 -11.26 4.16 8.58
CA THR A 49 -10.25 3.27 9.17
C THR A 49 -8.86 3.70 8.72
N ASN A 50 -8.01 4.10 9.67
CA ASN A 50 -6.60 4.36 9.39
C ASN A 50 -5.76 3.08 9.55
N LEU A 51 -5.14 2.65 8.45
CA LEU A 51 -4.22 1.51 8.37
C LEU A 51 -2.78 2.00 8.20
N LEU A 52 -1.82 1.18 8.61
CA LEU A 52 -0.40 1.43 8.44
C LEU A 52 0.16 0.70 7.22
N CYS A 53 1.00 1.39 6.48
CA CYS A 53 1.68 0.88 5.30
C CYS A 53 2.70 -0.19 5.69
N VAL A 54 2.45 -1.44 5.31
CA VAL A 54 3.32 -2.59 5.61
C VAL A 54 4.73 -2.39 5.07
N TRP A 55 4.89 -1.78 3.90
CA TRP A 55 6.21 -1.52 3.33
C TRP A 55 7.06 -0.59 4.21
N HIS A 56 6.46 0.49 4.74
CA HIS A 56 7.17 1.38 5.67
C HIS A 56 7.50 0.68 6.99
N ILE A 57 6.63 -0.21 7.47
CA ILE A 57 6.91 -1.07 8.63
C ILE A 57 8.13 -1.94 8.33
N GLU A 58 8.14 -2.68 7.22
CA GLU A 58 9.25 -3.54 6.81
C GLU A 58 10.56 -2.77 6.64
N LYS A 59 10.53 -1.55 6.09
CA LYS A 59 11.70 -0.66 6.02
C LYS A 59 12.22 -0.27 7.39
N ASN A 60 11.33 0.02 8.34
CA ASN A 60 11.71 0.32 9.72
C ASN A 60 12.27 -0.92 10.43
N ILE A 61 11.69 -2.10 10.20
CA ILE A 61 12.18 -3.38 10.72
C ILE A 61 13.58 -3.65 10.18
N LEU A 62 13.80 -3.51 8.87
CA LEU A 62 15.11 -3.62 8.25
C LEU A 62 16.12 -2.65 8.88
N SER A 63 15.77 -1.37 8.99
CA SER A 63 16.67 -0.34 9.53
C SER A 63 17.04 -0.56 11.00
N LYS A 64 16.08 -0.98 11.84
CA LYS A 64 16.28 -1.10 13.29
C LYS A 64 16.76 -2.47 13.73
N CYS A 65 16.34 -3.54 13.05
CA CYS A 65 16.58 -4.91 13.49
C CYS A 65 17.76 -5.58 12.78
N LYS A 66 18.02 -5.29 11.49
CA LYS A 66 19.01 -6.03 10.68
C LYS A 66 20.40 -6.09 11.31
N LYS A 67 20.82 -5.02 11.98
CA LYS A 67 22.12 -4.92 12.66
C LYS A 67 22.34 -5.91 13.81
N TYR A 68 21.27 -6.55 14.29
CA TYR A 68 21.34 -7.57 15.34
C TYR A 68 21.50 -9.01 14.77
N PHE A 69 21.52 -9.14 13.45
CA PHE A 69 21.68 -10.43 12.75
C PHE A 69 23.00 -10.42 11.98
N GLU A 70 23.98 -11.17 12.48
CA GLU A 70 25.28 -11.38 11.82
C GLU A 70 25.14 -12.28 10.60
N GLU A 71 24.42 -13.39 10.76
CA GLU A 71 24.16 -14.36 9.70
C GLU A 71 23.02 -13.93 8.78
N LYS A 72 23.21 -14.17 7.48
CA LYS A 72 22.21 -13.83 6.46
C LYS A 72 20.96 -14.71 6.62
N GLU A 73 21.18 -16.00 6.85
CA GLU A 73 20.16 -17.03 7.00
C GLU A 73 19.26 -16.75 8.22
N ALA A 74 19.86 -16.33 9.34
CA ALA A 74 19.13 -15.92 10.54
C ALA A 74 18.20 -14.73 10.26
N TRP A 75 18.70 -13.72 9.54
CA TRP A 75 17.89 -12.57 9.13
C TRP A 75 16.76 -12.96 8.17
N GLU A 76 17.04 -13.80 7.18
CA GLU A 76 16.05 -14.26 6.21
C GLU A 76 14.94 -15.06 6.90
N THR A 77 15.29 -15.88 7.89
CA THR A 77 14.34 -16.62 8.72
C THR A 77 13.48 -15.69 9.56
N PHE A 78 14.09 -14.68 10.19
CA PHE A 78 13.37 -13.69 10.98
C PHE A 78 12.40 -12.87 10.13
N ILE A 79 12.85 -12.32 9.00
CA ILE A 79 11.99 -11.45 8.17
C ILE A 79 10.87 -12.24 7.51
N LEU A 80 11.10 -13.51 7.17
CA LEU A 80 10.05 -14.42 6.71
C LEU A 80 9.00 -14.65 7.80
N SER A 81 9.45 -14.94 9.03
CA SER A 81 8.56 -15.15 10.18
C SER A 81 7.73 -13.90 10.49
N TRP A 82 8.36 -12.72 10.49
CA TRP A 82 7.69 -11.43 10.63
C TRP A 82 6.65 -11.18 9.52
N THR A 83 7.02 -11.47 8.27
CA THR A 83 6.11 -11.30 7.12
C THR A 83 4.91 -12.24 7.22
N ASN A 84 5.13 -13.48 7.64
CA ASN A 84 4.06 -14.46 7.86
C ASN A 84 3.15 -14.03 9.03
N LEU A 85 3.73 -13.47 10.09
CA LEU A 85 2.97 -12.92 11.21
C LEU A 85 2.00 -11.82 10.74
N ILE A 86 2.46 -10.87 9.91
CA ILE A 86 1.61 -9.81 9.33
C ILE A 86 0.47 -10.41 8.50
N LYS A 87 0.74 -11.49 7.76
CA LYS A 87 -0.23 -12.17 6.88
C LYS A 87 -1.15 -13.15 7.62
N SER A 88 -1.11 -13.20 8.95
CA SER A 88 -2.01 -14.05 9.73
C SER A 88 -3.46 -13.67 9.45
N THR A 89 -4.27 -14.64 9.02
CA THR A 89 -5.67 -14.42 8.60
C THR A 89 -6.65 -14.25 9.74
N ASP A 90 -6.26 -14.67 10.95
CA ASP A 90 -7.09 -14.64 12.15
C ASP A 90 -6.22 -14.46 13.40
N GLU A 91 -6.86 -14.08 14.50
CA GLU A 91 -6.20 -13.78 15.77
C GLU A 91 -5.52 -15.00 16.39
N ILE A 92 -6.05 -16.20 16.21
CA ILE A 92 -5.45 -17.44 16.76
C ILE A 92 -4.14 -17.73 16.03
N THR A 93 -4.13 -17.63 14.71
CA THR A 93 -2.93 -17.81 13.88
C THR A 93 -1.89 -16.75 14.23
N PHE A 94 -2.30 -15.49 14.42
CA PHE A 94 -1.40 -14.43 14.87
C PHE A 94 -0.77 -14.74 16.23
N LEU A 95 -1.56 -15.09 17.24
CA LEU A 95 -1.07 -15.39 18.59
C LEU A 95 -0.09 -16.57 18.60
N LYS A 96 -0.37 -17.62 17.81
CA LYS A 96 0.56 -18.75 17.63
C LYS A 96 1.86 -18.30 16.97
N GLY A 97 1.76 -17.53 15.88
CA GLY A 97 2.93 -17.00 15.17
C GLY A 97 3.78 -16.09 16.06
N TRP A 98 3.16 -15.22 16.86
CA TRP A 98 3.86 -14.34 17.79
C TRP A 98 4.61 -15.15 18.84
N LYS A 99 3.97 -16.15 19.45
CA LYS A 99 4.59 -17.01 20.45
C LYS A 99 5.78 -17.79 19.90
N LEU A 100 5.71 -18.26 18.66
CA LEU A 100 6.85 -18.90 17.99
C LEU A 100 8.00 -17.91 17.78
N LEU A 101 7.69 -16.70 17.30
CA LEU A 101 8.68 -15.64 17.09
C LEU A 101 9.37 -15.22 18.40
N GLU A 102 8.63 -15.16 19.51
CA GLU A 102 9.18 -14.91 20.85
C GLU A 102 10.20 -15.98 21.28
N VAL A 103 9.89 -17.25 21.02
CA VAL A 103 10.79 -18.37 21.33
C VAL A 103 12.03 -18.33 20.43
N ASP A 104 11.86 -18.07 19.14
CA ASP A 104 12.93 -18.07 18.15
C ASP A 104 13.90 -16.88 18.37
N GLN A 105 13.38 -15.75 18.83
CA GLN A 105 14.16 -14.52 19.06
C GLN A 105 14.51 -14.28 20.53
N LYS A 106 14.42 -15.32 21.39
CA LYS A 106 14.71 -15.22 22.83
C LYS A 106 16.10 -14.66 23.14
N GLU A 107 17.10 -14.97 22.29
CA GLU A 107 18.49 -14.52 22.45
C GLU A 107 18.70 -13.08 21.92
N GLN A 108 17.68 -12.48 21.31
CA GLN A 108 17.69 -11.13 20.75
C GLN A 108 16.62 -10.23 21.41
N PRO A 109 16.72 -9.96 22.72
CA PRO A 109 15.68 -9.22 23.46
C PRO A 109 15.46 -7.80 22.94
N LEU A 110 16.48 -7.17 22.32
CA LEU A 110 16.35 -5.85 21.71
C LEU A 110 15.41 -5.84 20.51
N VAL A 111 15.40 -6.92 19.71
CA VAL A 111 14.48 -7.07 18.58
C VAL A 111 13.07 -7.26 19.10
N LEU A 112 12.87 -8.20 20.04
CA LEU A 112 11.55 -8.46 20.63
C LEU A 112 10.95 -7.22 21.28
N ASN A 113 11.71 -6.53 22.12
CA ASN A 113 11.29 -5.30 22.78
C ASN A 113 10.90 -4.22 21.75
N TYR A 114 11.69 -4.07 20.67
CA TYR A 114 11.35 -3.14 19.61
C TYR A 114 10.02 -3.51 18.94
N LEU A 115 9.79 -4.77 18.58
CA LEU A 115 8.52 -5.21 17.97
C LEU A 115 7.33 -5.00 18.90
N GLU A 116 7.46 -5.43 20.16
CA GLU A 116 6.43 -5.40 21.18
C GLU A 116 6.02 -3.97 21.54
N ASN A 117 6.98 -3.06 21.73
CA ASN A 117 6.68 -1.70 22.16
C ASN A 117 6.41 -0.73 21.01
N THR A 118 6.89 -1.03 19.80
CA THR A 118 6.77 -0.12 18.64
C THR A 118 5.61 -0.47 17.73
N TRP A 119 5.38 -1.76 17.48
CA TRP A 119 4.47 -2.23 16.43
C TRP A 119 3.24 -2.94 16.97
N LEU A 120 3.37 -3.79 17.99
CA LEU A 120 2.20 -4.48 18.55
C LEU A 120 1.08 -3.59 19.10
N PRO A 121 1.33 -2.36 19.63
CA PRO A 121 0.24 -1.46 20.00
C PRO A 121 -0.62 -1.06 18.80
N PHE A 122 -0.07 -1.13 17.59
CA PHE A 122 -0.73 -0.81 16.33
C PHE A 122 -1.09 -2.05 15.50
N LYS A 123 -1.05 -3.26 16.07
CA LYS A 123 -1.25 -4.52 15.33
C LYS A 123 -2.54 -4.54 14.49
N GLU A 124 -3.60 -3.93 15.00
CA GLU A 124 -4.90 -3.88 14.31
C GLU A 124 -4.88 -3.03 13.04
N LYS A 125 -3.86 -2.20 12.85
CA LYS A 125 -3.71 -1.31 11.69
C LYS A 125 -2.89 -1.92 10.55
N PHE A 126 -2.22 -3.06 10.73
CA PHE A 126 -1.39 -3.65 9.66
C PHE A 126 -1.41 -5.18 9.56
N ILE A 127 -1.94 -5.90 10.55
CA ILE A 127 -2.03 -7.36 10.50
C ILE A 127 -3.37 -7.78 9.89
N TYR A 128 -3.32 -8.73 8.97
CA TYR A 128 -4.43 -9.09 8.08
C TYR A 128 -5.67 -9.55 8.85
N ALA A 129 -5.48 -10.25 9.97
CA ALA A 129 -6.53 -10.67 10.90
C ALA A 129 -7.46 -9.53 11.34
N TRP A 130 -6.97 -8.29 11.37
CA TRP A 130 -7.76 -7.10 11.67
C TRP A 130 -8.00 -6.23 10.44
N THR A 131 -7.00 -6.05 9.56
CA THR A 131 -7.15 -5.14 8.42
C THR A 131 -8.15 -5.63 7.37
N ASP A 132 -8.21 -6.95 7.15
CA ASP A 132 -9.05 -7.55 6.09
C ASP A 132 -10.55 -7.51 6.44
N LYS A 133 -10.89 -7.05 7.64
CA LYS A 133 -12.27 -6.68 8.03
C LYS A 133 -12.75 -5.42 7.31
N HIS A 134 -11.83 -4.65 6.71
CA HIS A 134 -12.11 -3.40 6.02
C HIS A 134 -11.88 -3.56 4.51
N LEU A 135 -12.68 -2.87 3.70
CA LEU A 135 -12.55 -2.92 2.25
C LEU A 135 -11.40 -2.01 1.76
N HIS A 136 -10.17 -2.49 1.83
CA HIS A 136 -8.96 -1.78 1.35
C HIS A 136 -8.51 -2.20 -0.05
N PHE A 137 -9.19 -3.13 -0.71
CA PHE A 137 -8.87 -3.61 -2.08
C PHE A 137 -7.40 -4.05 -2.27
N GLY A 138 -6.80 -4.64 -1.25
CA GLY A 138 -5.39 -5.05 -1.27
C GLY A 138 -4.38 -3.90 -1.19
N ASN A 139 -4.80 -2.67 -0.92
CA ASN A 139 -3.90 -1.54 -0.66
C ASN A 139 -3.36 -1.63 0.77
N HIS A 140 -2.32 -2.44 0.99
CA HIS A 140 -1.57 -2.49 2.26
C HIS A 140 -0.28 -1.67 2.21
N ASN A 141 0.05 -1.11 1.05
CA ASN A 141 1.29 -0.38 0.81
C ASN A 141 1.03 0.95 0.10
N SER A 142 1.96 1.89 0.29
CA SER A 142 1.98 3.21 -0.34
C SER A 142 2.64 3.21 -1.72
N SER A 143 2.90 2.05 -2.32
CA SER A 143 3.65 1.93 -3.60
C SER A 143 3.07 2.78 -4.72
N ARG A 144 1.74 2.89 -4.80
CA ARG A 144 1.05 3.76 -5.77
C ARG A 144 1.33 5.24 -5.53
N ALA A 145 1.30 5.67 -4.27
CA ALA A 145 1.61 7.04 -3.88
C ALA A 145 3.09 7.36 -4.12
N GLU A 146 3.99 6.44 -3.77
CA GLU A 146 5.43 6.56 -4.01
C GLU A 146 5.76 6.62 -5.51
N GLY A 147 5.09 5.81 -6.33
CA GLY A 147 5.22 5.86 -7.78
C GLY A 147 4.77 7.21 -8.35
N ALA A 148 3.63 7.75 -7.89
CA ALA A 148 3.18 9.09 -8.27
C ALA A 148 4.16 10.18 -7.83
N HIS A 149 4.68 10.10 -6.60
CA HIS A 149 5.72 11.00 -6.10
C HIS A 149 7.00 10.91 -6.93
N SER A 150 7.45 9.70 -7.29
CA SER A 150 8.64 9.51 -8.12
C SER A 150 8.45 10.10 -9.50
N MET A 151 7.29 9.87 -10.14
CA MET A 151 6.96 10.45 -11.43
C MET A 151 6.98 11.98 -11.38
N LEU A 152 6.36 12.58 -10.38
CA LEU A 152 6.35 14.04 -10.21
C LEU A 152 7.77 14.57 -9.98
N LYS A 153 8.58 13.93 -9.12
CA LYS A 153 9.98 14.33 -8.88
C LYS A 153 10.81 14.31 -10.16
N THR A 154 10.66 13.26 -10.99
CA THR A 154 11.36 13.17 -12.28
C THR A 154 11.01 14.33 -13.22
N ASN A 155 9.75 14.75 -13.23
CA ASN A 155 9.30 15.87 -14.08
C ASN A 155 9.70 17.24 -13.49
N LEU A 156 9.72 17.38 -12.17
CA LEU A 156 10.10 18.63 -11.52
C LEU A 156 11.60 18.93 -11.65
N GLN A 157 12.43 17.89 -11.58
CA GLN A 157 13.91 17.89 -11.69
C GLN A 157 14.67 18.64 -10.59
N VAL A 158 14.16 19.78 -10.12
CA VAL A 158 14.78 20.63 -9.09
C VAL A 158 13.80 20.91 -7.96
N SER A 159 14.33 21.12 -6.75
CA SER A 159 13.56 21.47 -5.55
C SER A 159 13.47 22.97 -5.29
N THR A 160 14.04 23.80 -6.16
CA THR A 160 14.16 25.27 -5.98
C THR A 160 13.40 26.08 -7.05
N GLY A 161 12.54 25.43 -7.82
CA GLY A 161 11.72 26.11 -8.84
C GLY A 161 10.68 27.04 -8.20
N ASP A 162 10.34 28.13 -8.89
CA ASP A 162 9.26 29.01 -8.44
C ASP A 162 7.88 28.35 -8.60
N PHE A 163 6.86 28.90 -7.94
CA PHE A 163 5.52 28.32 -7.93
C PHE A 163 4.89 28.22 -9.33
N HIS A 164 5.17 29.18 -10.21
CA HIS A 164 4.64 29.17 -11.57
C HIS A 164 5.26 28.03 -12.39
N GLU A 165 6.59 27.89 -12.32
CA GLU A 165 7.33 26.81 -12.97
C GLU A 165 6.88 25.44 -12.45
N VAL A 166 6.77 25.27 -11.13
CA VAL A 166 6.30 24.03 -10.51
C VAL A 166 4.90 23.67 -11.00
N LYS A 167 3.97 24.64 -11.02
CA LYS A 167 2.61 24.42 -11.53
C LYS A 167 2.63 23.98 -12.99
N GLN A 168 3.38 24.67 -13.85
CA GLN A 168 3.48 24.33 -15.28
C GLN A 168 4.01 22.91 -15.47
N LYS A 169 5.07 22.53 -14.75
CA LYS A 169 5.66 21.20 -14.81
C LYS A 169 4.70 20.11 -14.33
N ILE A 170 3.94 20.36 -13.25
CA ILE A 170 2.91 19.41 -12.79
C ILE A 170 1.83 19.23 -13.86
N CYS A 171 1.31 20.31 -14.45
CA CYS A 171 0.31 20.22 -15.51
C CYS A 171 0.85 19.45 -16.73
N LEU A 172 2.08 19.73 -17.14
CA LEU A 172 2.73 19.03 -18.25
C LEU A 172 2.92 17.53 -17.94
N ALA A 173 3.35 17.19 -16.73
CA ALA A 173 3.52 15.80 -16.30
C ALA A 173 2.21 15.01 -16.36
N ILE A 174 1.10 15.63 -15.91
CA ILE A 174 -0.23 15.03 -15.99
C ILE A 174 -0.65 14.81 -17.44
N GLU A 175 -0.42 15.80 -18.32
CA GLU A 175 -0.76 15.69 -19.74
C GLU A 175 0.04 14.58 -20.43
N ILE A 176 1.36 14.51 -20.19
CA ILE A 176 2.22 13.44 -20.71
C ILE A 176 1.70 12.08 -20.26
N GLN A 177 1.42 11.91 -18.96
CA GLN A 177 0.92 10.65 -18.42
C GLN A 177 -0.45 10.27 -19.04
N TYR A 178 -1.34 11.25 -19.25
CA TYR A 178 -2.62 11.01 -19.91
C TYR A 178 -2.42 10.52 -21.35
N GLN A 179 -1.54 11.16 -22.12
CA GLN A 179 -1.26 10.76 -23.50
C GLN A 179 -0.61 9.37 -23.57
N GLU A 180 0.30 9.03 -22.66
CA GLU A 180 0.91 7.70 -22.56
C GLU A 180 -0.12 6.61 -22.25
N ILE A 181 -1.01 6.85 -21.28
CA ILE A 181 -2.09 5.92 -20.93
C ILE A 181 -3.01 5.73 -22.13
N LYS A 182 -3.40 6.81 -22.80
CA LYS A 182 -4.25 6.76 -23.97
C LYS A 182 -3.60 5.96 -25.10
N ALA A 183 -2.35 6.26 -25.44
CA ALA A 183 -1.61 5.55 -26.49
C ALA A 183 -1.46 4.05 -26.17
N ARG A 184 -1.19 3.70 -24.91
CA ARG A 184 -1.11 2.32 -24.46
C ARG A 184 -2.44 1.59 -24.61
N LEU A 185 -3.56 2.20 -24.19
CA LEU A 185 -4.89 1.61 -24.33
C LEU A 185 -5.28 1.38 -25.79
N GLU A 186 -4.99 2.33 -26.69
CA GLU A 186 -5.23 2.14 -28.12
C GLU A 186 -4.35 1.03 -28.71
N SER A 187 -3.08 0.92 -28.29
CA SER A 187 -2.21 -0.18 -28.70
C SER A 187 -2.71 -1.54 -28.22
N GLU A 188 -3.19 -1.63 -26.96
CA GLU A 188 -3.77 -2.84 -26.38
C GLU A 188 -5.04 -3.28 -27.13
N ARG A 189 -5.87 -2.34 -27.61
CA ARG A 189 -7.05 -2.65 -28.44
C ARG A 189 -6.70 -3.31 -29.77
N LEU A 190 -5.57 -2.93 -30.37
CA LEU A 190 -5.10 -3.49 -31.65
C LEU A 190 -4.42 -4.84 -31.47
N ARG A 191 -3.75 -5.07 -30.33
CA ARG A 191 -2.94 -6.26 -30.06
C ARG A 191 -3.62 -7.18 -29.05
N ILE A 192 -4.71 -7.84 -29.46
CA ILE A 192 -5.42 -8.81 -28.61
C ILE A 192 -4.61 -10.13 -28.56
N PRO A 193 -4.08 -10.53 -27.39
CA PRO A 193 -3.35 -11.79 -27.24
C PRO A 193 -4.23 -12.99 -27.61
N HIS A 194 -3.68 -13.94 -28.36
CA HIS A 194 -4.42 -15.11 -28.83
C HIS A 194 -5.05 -15.93 -27.71
N GLY A 195 -4.39 -16.02 -26.54
CA GLY A 195 -4.88 -16.77 -25.38
C GLY A 195 -6.19 -16.24 -24.78
N PHE A 196 -6.57 -14.98 -25.07
CA PHE A 196 -7.82 -14.40 -24.57
C PHE A 196 -8.98 -14.47 -25.57
N ARG A 197 -8.80 -15.08 -26.74
CA ARG A 197 -9.83 -15.23 -27.78
C ARG A 197 -10.74 -16.42 -27.51
N ILE A 198 -11.31 -16.48 -26.31
CA ILE A 198 -12.31 -17.48 -25.90
C ILE A 198 -13.72 -16.89 -26.02
N PRO A 199 -14.77 -17.72 -26.25
CA PRO A 199 -16.16 -17.23 -26.38
C PRO A 199 -16.61 -16.36 -25.20
N LEU A 200 -16.16 -16.69 -23.98
CA LEU A 200 -16.46 -15.95 -22.76
C LEU A 200 -16.05 -14.47 -22.83
N PHE A 201 -14.94 -14.16 -23.52
CA PHE A 201 -14.38 -12.81 -23.59
C PHE A 201 -14.73 -12.05 -24.86
N GLN A 202 -15.51 -12.64 -25.77
CA GLN A 202 -15.81 -12.04 -27.07
C GLN A 202 -16.37 -10.61 -26.97
N LYS A 203 -17.20 -10.34 -25.95
CA LYS A 203 -17.79 -9.01 -25.70
C LYS A 203 -16.89 -8.06 -24.90
N LEU A 204 -15.86 -8.59 -24.24
CA LEU A 204 -14.93 -7.83 -23.39
C LEU A 204 -13.68 -7.40 -24.15
N ILE A 205 -13.28 -8.18 -25.15
CA ILE A 205 -12.20 -7.84 -26.08
C ILE A 205 -12.41 -6.41 -26.60
N SER A 206 -11.32 -5.62 -26.59
CA SER A 206 -11.24 -4.19 -26.93
C SER A 206 -11.99 -3.18 -26.03
N HIS A 207 -12.82 -3.66 -25.10
CA HIS A 207 -13.60 -2.83 -24.17
C HIS A 207 -12.94 -2.72 -22.79
N VAL A 208 -12.10 -3.69 -22.42
CA VAL A 208 -11.32 -3.68 -21.19
C VAL A 208 -9.83 -3.85 -21.49
N SER A 209 -8.97 -3.40 -20.57
CA SER A 209 -7.52 -3.53 -20.72
C SER A 209 -7.08 -5.00 -20.77
N VAL A 210 -5.93 -5.27 -21.39
CA VAL A 210 -5.37 -6.63 -21.46
C VAL A 210 -5.08 -7.17 -20.06
N TYR A 211 -4.67 -6.30 -19.13
CA TYR A 211 -4.49 -6.66 -17.73
C TYR A 211 -5.78 -7.17 -17.10
N ALA A 212 -6.90 -6.46 -17.30
CA ALA A 212 -8.19 -6.86 -16.74
C ALA A 212 -8.65 -8.21 -17.32
N LEU A 213 -8.49 -8.43 -18.63
CA LEU A 213 -8.74 -9.74 -19.25
C LEU A 213 -7.89 -10.84 -18.61
N GLY A 214 -6.61 -10.57 -18.35
CA GLY A 214 -5.73 -11.51 -17.67
C GLY A 214 -6.19 -11.87 -16.25
N GLN A 215 -6.72 -10.91 -15.48
CA GLN A 215 -7.26 -11.19 -14.15
C GLN A 215 -8.53 -12.05 -14.23
N ILE A 216 -9.44 -11.74 -15.15
CA ILE A 216 -10.66 -12.53 -15.37
C ILE A 216 -10.29 -13.94 -15.85
N PHE A 217 -9.30 -14.07 -16.73
CA PHE A 217 -8.83 -15.36 -17.22
C PHE A 217 -8.30 -16.24 -16.10
N LYS A 218 -7.50 -15.70 -15.17
CA LYS A 218 -7.03 -16.44 -13.99
C LYS A 218 -8.19 -16.97 -13.16
N GLN A 219 -9.23 -16.16 -12.95
CA GLN A 219 -10.42 -16.61 -12.22
C GLN A 219 -11.19 -17.69 -12.98
N HIS A 220 -11.28 -17.57 -14.31
CA HIS A 220 -11.88 -18.60 -15.16
C HIS A 220 -11.11 -19.92 -15.09
N GLU A 221 -9.78 -19.87 -15.11
CA GLU A 221 -8.94 -21.07 -14.95
C GLU A 221 -9.11 -21.72 -13.58
N LEU A 222 -9.18 -20.93 -12.50
CA LEU A 222 -9.46 -21.45 -11.15
C LEU A 222 -10.83 -22.12 -11.08
N ALA A 223 -11.88 -21.45 -11.56
CA ALA A 223 -13.24 -22.00 -11.58
C ALA A 223 -13.38 -23.25 -12.46
N SER A 224 -12.57 -23.38 -13.52
CA SER A 224 -12.57 -24.55 -14.40
C SER A 224 -11.76 -25.72 -13.84
N ARG A 225 -10.83 -25.48 -12.90
CA ARG A 225 -10.10 -26.52 -12.16
C ARG A 225 -10.93 -27.11 -11.02
N ASP A 226 -11.90 -26.35 -10.52
CA ASP A 226 -12.83 -26.74 -9.45
C ASP A 226 -14.21 -27.19 -9.99
N GLY A 227 -14.34 -27.47 -11.29
CA GLY A 227 -15.55 -28.06 -11.89
C GLY A 227 -15.67 -29.57 -11.63
N PRO A 228 -16.89 -30.14 -11.63
CA PRO A 228 -17.19 -31.48 -11.09
C PRO A 228 -16.41 -32.65 -11.73
#